data_AF-A0A7K2P7V6-F1
#
_entry.id   AF-A0A7K2P7V6-F1
#
_cell.length_a   1.000
_cell.length_b   1.000
_cell.length_c   1.000
_cell.angle_alpha   90.00
_cell.angle_beta   90.00
_cell.angle_gamma   90.00
#
_symmetry.space_group_name_H-M   'P 1'
#
loop_
_entity.id
_entity.type
_entity.pdbx_description
1 polymer ?
#
loop_
_entity_poly.entity_id
_entity_poly.type
_entity_poly.pdbx_seq_one_letter_code
_entity_poly.pdbx_strand_id
1 'polypeptide(L)'
;SAGIPIYLTSVATSDMNDVLGAAVVDLKKVGALDAGWIDKDSAGKDVTVGVVAGAPGAASDLLVGGFKDALPKNAEVVANQPGMFNPAKAQDVAENMIQSHPDLD
;
A
#
# COMPACT_ATOMS: atom_id res chain seq x y z
N SER A 1 12.00 32.55 14.39
CA SER A 1 11.47 32.23 13.05
C SER A 1 12.05 33.21 12.04
N ALA A 2 12.47 32.74 10.85
CA ALA A 2 13.11 33.56 9.81
C ALA A 2 12.10 34.28 8.88
N GLY A 3 10.79 34.14 9.14
CA GLY A 3 9.74 34.77 8.32
C GLY A 3 9.56 34.16 6.93
N ILE A 4 10.15 32.99 6.68
CA ILE A 4 10.04 32.28 5.40
C ILE A 4 8.82 31.35 5.46
N PRO A 5 7.87 31.46 4.51
CA PRO A 5 6.72 30.57 4.47
C PRO A 5 7.13 29.13 4.12
N ILE A 6 6.58 28.16 4.87
CA ILE A 6 6.83 26.74 4.64
C ILE A 6 5.54 26.09 4.11
N TYR A 7 5.66 25.38 2.98
CA TYR A 7 4.60 24.54 2.43
C TYR A 7 5.18 23.15 2.15
N LEU A 8 4.48 22.11 2.57
CA LEU A 8 4.96 20.73 2.45
C LEU A 8 4.35 20.04 1.23
N THR A 9 5.12 19.13 0.64
CA THR A 9 4.65 18.24 -0.41
C THR A 9 4.95 16.79 -0.02
N SER A 10 4.08 15.88 -0.44
CA SER A 10 4.17 14.42 -0.23
C SER A 10 3.93 13.95 1.21
N VAL A 11 4.61 14.55 2.20
CA VAL A 11 4.54 14.13 3.61
C VAL A 11 4.20 15.33 4.49
N ALA A 12 3.24 15.14 5.39
CA ALA A 12 2.95 16.08 6.47
C ALA A 12 3.64 15.62 7.76
N THR A 13 3.98 16.58 8.62
CA THR A 13 4.43 16.33 9.99
C THR A 13 3.27 16.46 10.96
N SER A 14 3.39 15.89 12.16
CA SER A 14 2.41 16.05 13.23
C SER A 14 2.38 17.49 13.79
N ASP A 15 3.46 18.27 13.60
CA ASP A 15 3.52 19.67 14.01
C ASP A 15 3.45 20.61 12.79
N MET A 16 2.30 21.27 12.65
CA MET A 16 2.00 22.18 11.54
C MET A 16 1.98 23.65 11.96
N ASN A 17 2.44 24.00 13.17
CA ASN A 17 2.26 25.34 13.74
C ASN A 17 2.93 26.45 12.91
N ASP A 18 4.05 26.15 12.24
CA ASP A 18 4.78 27.08 11.35
C ASP A 18 4.62 26.74 9.85
N VAL A 19 3.69 25.85 9.50
CA VAL A 19 3.51 25.33 8.14
C VAL A 19 2.19 25.87 7.56
N LEU A 20 2.27 26.55 6.42
CA LEU A 20 1.10 27.15 5.75
C LEU A 20 0.11 26.11 5.21
N GLY A 21 0.61 24.92 4.87
CA GLY A 21 -0.21 23.84 4.34
C GLY A 21 0.63 22.70 3.80
N ALA A 22 -0.05 21.64 3.38
CA ALA A 22 0.57 20.48 2.77
C ALA A 22 -0.30 19.93 1.63
N ALA A 23 0.34 19.57 0.51
CA ALA A 23 -0.26 18.75 -0.53
C ALA A 23 0.25 17.31 -0.35
N VAL A 24 -0.63 16.42 0.11
CA VAL A 24 -0.31 15.02 0.42
C VAL A 24 -1.22 14.05 -0.32
N VAL A 25 -0.75 12.82 -0.49
CA VAL A 25 -1.52 11.73 -1.10
C VAL A 25 -2.35 11.03 -0.03
N ASP A 26 -3.61 10.71 -0.35
CA ASP A 26 -4.43 9.82 0.45
C ASP A 26 -4.02 8.36 0.17
N LEU A 27 -3.07 7.86 0.96
CA LEU A 27 -2.52 6.51 0.80
C LEU A 27 -3.53 5.40 1.06
N LYS A 28 -4.53 5.62 1.93
CA LYS A 28 -5.61 4.64 2.13
C LYS A 28 -6.47 4.53 0.88
N LYS A 29 -6.80 5.66 0.27
CA LYS A 29 -7.55 5.69 -0.99
C LYS A 29 -6.76 5.06 -2.14
N VAL A 30 -5.44 5.24 -2.20
CA VAL A 30 -4.60 4.55 -3.18
C VAL A 30 -4.69 3.04 -3.01
N GLY A 31 -4.52 2.52 -1.79
CA GLY A 31 -4.70 1.08 -1.53
C GLY A 31 -6.10 0.58 -1.90
N ALA A 32 -7.15 1.36 -1.63
CA ALA A 32 -8.51 1.01 -2.03
C ALA A 32 -8.71 0.95 -3.55
N LEU A 33 -7.96 1.75 -4.33
CA LEU A 33 -8.00 1.67 -5.80
C LEU A 33 -7.38 0.35 -6.30
N ASP A 34 -6.29 -0.10 -5.69
CA ASP A 34 -5.68 -1.39 -6.00
C ASP A 34 -6.66 -2.55 -5.70
N ALA A 35 -7.37 -2.48 -4.56
CA ALA A 35 -8.41 -3.47 -4.22
C ALA A 35 -9.58 -3.45 -5.22
N GLY A 36 -9.96 -2.27 -5.71
CA GLY A 36 -10.98 -2.12 -6.74
C GLY A 36 -10.55 -2.69 -8.11
N TRP A 37 -9.26 -2.92 -8.35
CA TRP A 37 -8.80 -3.67 -9.50
C TRP A 37 -9.02 -5.17 -9.31
N ILE A 38 -8.72 -5.72 -8.13
CA ILE A 38 -8.96 -7.14 -7.77
C ILE A 38 -10.44 -7.51 -7.91
N ASP A 39 -11.35 -6.65 -7.44
CA ASP A 39 -12.80 -6.85 -7.60
C ASP A 39 -13.20 -7.06 -9.07
N LYS A 40 -12.66 -6.24 -9.97
CA LYS A 40 -12.94 -6.34 -11.42
C LYS A 40 -12.30 -7.58 -12.05
N ASP A 41 -11.05 -7.87 -11.70
CA ASP A 41 -10.28 -8.94 -12.30
C ASP A 41 -10.78 -10.33 -11.88
N SER A 42 -11.15 -10.47 -10.60
CA SER A 42 -11.74 -11.71 -10.06
C SER A 42 -13.04 -12.10 -10.77
N ALA A 43 -13.76 -11.13 -11.34
CA ALA A 43 -15.06 -11.33 -11.99
C ALA A 43 -16.05 -12.14 -11.12
N GLY A 44 -15.99 -11.95 -9.80
CA GLY A 44 -16.82 -12.64 -8.81
C GLY A 44 -16.37 -14.05 -8.43
N LYS A 45 -15.22 -14.52 -8.90
CA LYS A 45 -14.60 -15.77 -8.43
C LYS A 45 -13.92 -15.55 -7.09
N ASP A 46 -13.90 -16.58 -6.25
CA ASP A 46 -13.03 -16.57 -5.08
C ASP A 46 -11.57 -16.58 -5.54
N VAL A 47 -10.77 -15.64 -5.02
CA VAL A 47 -9.35 -15.46 -5.37
C VAL A 47 -8.50 -15.25 -4.12
N THR A 48 -7.25 -15.66 -4.23
CA THR A 48 -6.20 -15.43 -3.25
C THR A 48 -5.31 -14.28 -3.71
N VAL A 49 -4.76 -13.53 -2.75
CA VAL A 49 -4.01 -12.31 -3.01
C VAL A 49 -2.70 -12.31 -2.25
N GLY A 50 -1.62 -12.04 -2.98
CA GLY A 50 -0.28 -11.81 -2.44
C GLY A 50 0.03 -10.32 -2.40
N VAL A 51 0.61 -9.84 -1.29
CA VAL A 51 0.99 -8.43 -1.14
C VAL A 51 2.50 -8.30 -0.96
N VAL A 52 3.17 -7.74 -1.97
CA VAL A 52 4.56 -7.27 -1.85
C VAL A 52 4.52 -5.82 -1.36
N ALA A 53 4.65 -5.64 -0.04
CA ALA A 53 4.53 -4.35 0.61
C ALA A 53 5.79 -3.48 0.44
N GLY A 54 5.68 -2.21 0.80
CA GLY A 54 6.81 -1.28 0.88
C GLY A 54 7.75 -1.57 2.05
N ALA A 55 8.59 -0.59 2.38
CA ALA A 55 9.33 -0.60 3.63
C ALA A 55 8.36 -0.41 4.82
N PRO A 56 8.54 -1.14 5.94
CA PRO A 56 7.71 -0.97 7.13
C PRO A 56 7.66 0.48 7.60
N GLY A 57 6.46 0.97 7.94
CA GLY A 57 6.23 2.33 8.39
C GLY A 57 4.98 2.93 7.78
N ALA A 58 4.62 4.12 8.28
CA ALA A 58 3.31 4.73 8.09
C ALA A 58 2.81 4.74 6.64
N ALA A 59 3.67 5.03 5.67
CA ALA A 59 3.25 5.06 4.27
C ALA A 59 2.80 3.69 3.75
N SER A 60 3.60 2.64 3.98
CA SER A 60 3.27 1.28 3.57
C SER A 60 2.09 0.74 4.38
N ASP A 61 2.02 1.05 5.67
CA ASP A 61 0.93 0.58 6.54
C ASP A 61 -0.43 1.17 6.12
N LEU A 62 -0.44 2.45 5.72
CA LEU A 62 -1.65 3.12 5.22
C LEU A 62 -2.10 2.55 3.87
N LEU A 63 -1.17 2.27 2.95
CA LEU A 63 -1.47 1.65 1.65
C LEU A 63 -2.03 0.24 1.83
N VAL A 64 -1.30 -0.62 2.54
CA VAL A 64 -1.70 -2.02 2.78
C VAL A 64 -2.99 -2.10 3.58
N GLY A 65 -3.17 -1.22 4.57
CA GLY A 65 -4.41 -1.12 5.33
C GLY A 65 -5.59 -0.73 4.44
N GLY A 66 -5.44 0.34 3.65
CA GLY A 66 -6.48 0.77 2.71
C GLY A 66 -6.83 -0.27 1.66
N PHE A 67 -5.84 -1.04 1.19
CA PHE A 67 -6.05 -2.18 0.31
C PHE A 67 -6.90 -3.26 0.99
N LYS A 68 -6.45 -3.75 2.15
CA LYS A 68 -7.14 -4.82 2.89
C LYS A 68 -8.56 -4.44 3.30
N ASP A 69 -8.77 -3.21 3.76
CA ASP A 69 -10.08 -2.71 4.19
C ASP A 69 -11.09 -2.63 3.03
N ALA A 70 -10.59 -2.50 1.79
CA ALA A 70 -11.40 -2.35 0.58
C ALA A 70 -11.49 -3.62 -0.27
N LEU A 71 -10.83 -4.72 0.12
CA LEU A 71 -10.90 -5.98 -0.63
C LEU A 71 -12.34 -6.49 -0.69
N PRO A 72 -12.78 -7.02 -1.84
CA PRO A 72 -14.08 -7.62 -1.96
C PRO A 72 -14.12 -8.94 -1.16
N LYS A 73 -15.32 -9.40 -0.79
CA LYS A 73 -15.49 -10.55 0.11
C LYS A 73 -14.99 -11.88 -0.47
N ASN A 74 -14.85 -11.96 -1.78
CA ASN A 74 -14.33 -13.10 -2.53
C ASN A 74 -12.80 -13.04 -2.70
N ALA A 75 -12.10 -12.09 -2.08
CA ALA A 75 -10.65 -12.01 -2.14
C ALA A 75 -10.02 -12.17 -0.75
N GLU A 76 -9.06 -13.07 -0.62
CA GLU A 76 -8.34 -13.33 0.64
C GLU A 76 -6.84 -13.04 0.50
N VAL A 77 -6.28 -12.22 1.41
CA VAL A 77 -4.83 -12.04 1.47
C VAL A 77 -4.18 -13.22 2.16
N VAL A 78 -3.53 -14.08 1.39
CA VAL A 78 -2.84 -15.29 1.90
C VAL A 78 -1.37 -15.03 2.23
N ALA A 79 -0.77 -13.99 1.64
CA ALA A 79 0.63 -13.63 1.90
C ALA A 79 0.85 -12.11 1.88
N ASN A 80 1.67 -11.62 2.82
CA ASN A 80 2.03 -10.21 2.89
C ASN A 80 3.45 -10.06 3.43
N GLN A 81 4.36 -9.58 2.59
CA GLN A 81 5.79 -9.48 2.93
C GLN A 81 6.41 -8.19 2.37
N PRO A 82 7.35 -7.56 3.09
CA PRO A 82 7.94 -6.30 2.67
C PRO A 82 9.01 -6.49 1.57
N GLY A 83 8.77 -5.88 0.41
CA GLY A 83 9.73 -5.71 -0.68
C GLY A 83 10.60 -4.44 -0.54
N MET A 84 10.39 -3.64 0.51
CA MET A 84 11.25 -2.51 0.90
C MET A 84 11.36 -1.37 -0.13
N PHE A 85 10.39 -1.22 -1.04
CA PHE A 85 10.49 -0.32 -2.21
C PHE A 85 11.75 -0.57 -3.06
N ASN A 86 12.29 -1.78 -3.01
CA ASN A 86 13.48 -2.18 -3.73
C ASN A 86 13.10 -3.27 -4.74
N PRO A 87 13.30 -3.04 -6.06
CA PRO A 87 12.87 -4.00 -7.08
C PRO A 87 13.49 -5.40 -6.94
N ALA A 88 14.77 -5.50 -6.61
CA ALA A 88 15.44 -6.80 -6.44
C ALA A 88 14.87 -7.54 -5.22
N LYS A 89 14.69 -6.83 -4.10
CA LYS A 89 14.08 -7.44 -2.92
C LYS A 89 12.62 -7.83 -3.14
N ALA A 90 11.87 -7.02 -3.88
CA ALA A 90 10.49 -7.30 -4.26
C ALA A 90 10.40 -8.56 -5.13
N GLN A 91 11.34 -8.76 -6.05
CA GLN A 91 11.44 -9.99 -6.83
C GLN A 91 11.69 -11.20 -5.92
N ASP A 92 12.67 -11.15 -5.02
CA ASP A 92 12.94 -12.26 -4.09
C ASP A 92 11.69 -12.60 -3.26
N VAL A 93 10.96 -11.59 -2.80
CA VAL A 93 9.73 -11.76 -2.02
C VAL A 93 8.63 -12.40 -2.87
N ALA A 94 8.42 -11.93 -4.10
CA ALA A 94 7.43 -12.49 -5.01
C ALA A 94 7.74 -13.95 -5.35
N GLU A 95 9.00 -14.28 -5.65
CA GLU A 95 9.43 -15.67 -5.93
C GLU A 95 9.14 -16.59 -4.74
N ASN A 96 9.52 -16.18 -3.53
CA ASN A 96 9.23 -16.95 -2.31
C ASN A 96 7.73 -17.07 -2.04
N MET A 97 6.96 -16.02 -2.32
CA MET A 97 5.50 -16.01 -2.14
C MET A 97 4.82 -17.02 -3.08
N ILE A 98 5.17 -17.00 -4.36
CA ILE A 98 4.65 -17.94 -5.37
C ILE A 98 5.08 -19.38 -5.04
N GLN A 99 6.32 -19.59 -4.61
CA GLN A 99 6.79 -20.94 -4.22
C GLN A 99 6.07 -21.49 -2.97
N SER A 100 5.71 -20.64 -2.02
CA SER A 100 5.02 -21.03 -0.79
C SER A 100 3.50 -21.14 -0.92
N HIS A 101 2.93 -20.50 -1.96
CA HIS A 101 1.50 -20.49 -2.27
C HIS A 101 1.31 -20.89 -3.74
N PRO A 102 1.47 -22.18 -4.09
CA PRO A 102 1.40 -22.65 -5.48
C PRO A 102 0.01 -22.52 -6.11
N ASP A 103 -1.01 -22.21 -5.29
CA ASP A 103 -2.40 -21.94 -5.65
C ASP A 103 -2.73 -20.44 -5.65
N LEU A 104 -1.72 -19.55 -5.52
CA LEU A 104 -1.92 -18.11 -5.65
C LEU A 104 -2.44 -17.78 -7.06
N ASP A 105 -3.56 -17.05 -7.12
CA ASP A 105 -4.23 -16.66 -8.37
C ASP A 105 -3.48 -15.60 -9.19
#